data_AF-A0A7M1URS7-F1
#
_entry.id   AF-A0A7M1URS7-F1
#
_cell.length_a   1.000
_cell.length_b   1.000
_cell.length_c   1.000
_cell.angle_alpha   90.00
_cell.angle_beta   90.00
_cell.angle_gamma   90.00
#
_symmetry.space_group_name_H-M   'P 1'
#
loop_
_entity.id
_entity.type
_entity.pdbx_description
1 polymer ?
#
loop_
_entity_poly.entity_id
_entity_poly.type
_entity_poly.pdbx_seq_one_letter_code
_entity_poly.pdbx_strand_id
1 'polypeptide(L)'
;MHRKVFVVALLMLATFSLSMLYTAYNEDFDARIAEYVERIAELEAKHVDASSVVDKLNEAVKAFEQGDHARAGLILSEVDTMIADLEEGSQQAYLLHTASKAASVAVLALIPLLVYTLLPRAYIYLWFKTRRKWVVREY
;
A
#
# COMPACT_ATOMS: atom_id res chain seq x y z
N MET A 1 32.17 0.74 -57.06
CA MET A 1 32.40 1.24 -55.69
C MET A 1 31.10 1.78 -55.05
N HIS A 2 30.28 2.55 -55.77
CA HIS A 2 29.02 3.14 -55.27
C HIS A 2 27.98 2.17 -54.70
N ARG A 3 27.81 0.97 -55.27
CA ARG A 3 26.83 -0.02 -54.77
C ARG A 3 27.15 -0.53 -53.35
N LYS A 4 28.44 -0.66 -53.01
CA LYS A 4 28.88 -1.12 -51.69
C LYS A 4 28.68 -0.01 -50.64
N VAL A 5 28.98 1.24 -51.00
CA VAL A 5 28.75 2.41 -50.14
C VAL A 5 27.26 2.60 -49.86
N PHE A 6 26.40 2.41 -50.86
CA PHE A 6 24.95 2.50 -50.70
C PHE A 6 24.39 1.42 -49.75
N VAL A 7 24.84 0.17 -49.88
CA VAL A 7 24.41 -0.92 -48.98
C VAL A 7 24.86 -0.68 -47.54
N VAL A 8 26.09 -0.18 -47.34
CA VAL A 8 26.59 0.15 -45.99
C VAL A 8 25.79 1.31 -45.38
N ALA A 9 25.49 2.35 -46.16
CA ALA A 9 24.67 3.47 -45.69
C ALA A 9 23.25 3.01 -45.30
N LEU A 10 22.65 2.10 -46.08
CA LEU A 10 21.32 1.55 -45.80
C LEU A 10 21.31 0.67 -44.55
N LEU A 11 22.35 -0.13 -44.32
CA LEU A 11 22.50 -0.91 -43.08
C LEU A 11 22.67 -0.01 -41.86
N MET A 12 23.47 1.06 -41.94
CA MET A 12 23.61 2.02 -40.84
C MET A 12 22.28 2.69 -40.50
N LEU A 13 21.49 3.04 -41.51
CA LEU A 13 20.19 3.69 -41.33
C LEU A 13 19.18 2.72 -40.69
N ALA A 14 19.19 1.45 -41.08
CA ALA A 14 18.38 0.40 -40.48
C ALA A 14 18.77 0.11 -39.01
N THR A 15 20.08 0.07 -38.70
CA THR A 15 20.53 -0.09 -37.32
C THR A 15 20.17 1.12 -36.46
N PHE A 16 20.25 2.33 -37.02
CA PHE A 16 19.88 3.55 -36.32
C PHE A 16 18.38 3.61 -36.01
N SER A 17 17.54 3.24 -36.98
CA SER A 17 16.09 3.15 -36.74
C SER A 17 15.73 2.10 -35.70
N LEU A 18 16.43 0.96 -35.69
CA LEU A 18 16.21 -0.09 -34.71
C LEU A 18 16.64 0.35 -33.30
N SER A 19 17.77 1.07 -33.18
CA SER A 19 18.19 1.62 -31.88
C SER A 19 17.21 2.67 -31.35
N MET A 20 16.66 3.53 -32.21
CA MET A 20 15.65 4.51 -31.81
C MET A 20 14.37 3.85 -31.30
N LEU A 21 13.92 2.79 -31.98
CA LEU A 21 12.75 2.02 -31.54
C LEU A 21 12.99 1.36 -30.18
N TYR A 22 14.18 0.81 -29.97
CA TYR A 22 14.56 0.16 -28.71
C TYR A 22 14.59 1.16 -27.54
N THR A 23 15.18 2.34 -27.74
CA THR A 23 15.19 3.39 -26.70
C THR A 23 13.79 3.86 -26.33
N ALA A 24 12.93 4.11 -27.33
CA ALA A 24 11.56 4.56 -27.09
C ALA A 24 10.72 3.52 -26.31
N TYR A 25 10.92 2.23 -26.60
CA TYR A 25 10.24 1.15 -25.86
C TYR A 25 10.70 1.07 -24.40
N ASN A 26 12.00 1.23 -24.16
CA ASN A 26 12.53 1.22 -22.79
C ASN A 26 12.04 2.44 -21.99
N GLU A 27 12.00 3.62 -22.59
CA GLU A 27 11.45 4.82 -21.94
C GLU A 27 9.98 4.65 -21.55
N ASP A 28 9.16 4.04 -22.42
CA ASP A 28 7.75 3.74 -22.11
C ASP A 28 7.61 2.76 -20.93
N PHE A 29 8.45 1.71 -20.91
CA PHE A 29 8.46 0.74 -19.82
C PHE A 29 8.85 1.39 -18.49
N ASP A 30 9.92 2.18 -18.46
CA ASP A 30 10.40 2.87 -17.26
C ASP A 30 9.35 3.87 -16.75
N ALA A 31 8.68 4.59 -17.64
CA ALA A 31 7.61 5.51 -17.28
C ALA A 31 6.43 4.80 -16.60
N ARG A 32 6.00 3.65 -17.15
CA ARG A 32 4.93 2.84 -16.55
C ARG A 32 5.31 2.29 -15.19
N ILE A 33 6.56 1.86 -15.00
CA ILE A 33 7.02 1.42 -13.69
C ILE A 33 6.99 2.56 -12.67
N ALA A 34 7.47 3.74 -13.05
CA ALA A 34 7.45 4.90 -12.16
C ALA A 34 6.01 5.24 -11.72
N GLU A 35 5.06 5.21 -12.66
CA GLU A 35 3.63 5.41 -12.37
C GLU A 35 3.09 4.36 -11.38
N TYR A 36 3.38 3.07 -11.60
CA TYR A 36 2.91 2.01 -10.71
C TYR A 36 3.53 2.10 -9.31
N VAL A 37 4.80 2.48 -9.21
CA VAL A 37 5.46 2.71 -7.91
C VAL A 37 4.78 3.85 -7.14
N GLU A 38 4.41 4.93 -7.82
CA GLU A 38 3.68 6.06 -7.20
C GLU A 38 2.30 5.60 -6.69
N ARG A 39 1.53 4.88 -7.52
CA ARG A 39 0.20 4.36 -7.13
C ARG A 39 0.28 3.37 -5.96
N ILE A 40 1.30 2.51 -5.93
CA ILE A 40 1.56 1.61 -4.80
C ILE A 40 1.86 2.40 -3.53
N ALA A 41 2.68 3.45 -3.62
CA ALA A 41 2.99 4.30 -2.47
C ALA A 41 1.72 5.00 -1.91
N GLU A 42 0.80 5.41 -2.77
CA GLU A 42 -0.49 5.94 -2.33
C GLU A 42 -1.38 4.90 -1.62
N LEU A 43 -1.39 3.66 -2.11
CA LEU A 43 -2.12 2.56 -1.48
C LEU A 43 -1.56 2.24 -0.09
N GLU A 44 -0.23 2.18 0.05
CA GLU A 44 0.43 1.98 1.34
C GLU A 44 0.16 3.13 2.31
N ALA A 45 0.13 4.37 1.82
CA ALA A 45 -0.24 5.54 2.62
C ALA A 45 -1.69 5.45 3.14
N LYS A 46 -2.59 4.78 2.40
CA LYS A 46 -3.96 4.46 2.82
C LYS A 46 -4.05 3.19 3.68
N HIS A 47 -2.92 2.60 4.08
CA HIS A 47 -2.81 1.35 4.83
C HIS A 47 -3.40 0.13 4.12
N VAL A 48 -3.36 0.13 2.79
CA VAL A 48 -3.68 -1.04 1.97
C VAL A 48 -2.40 -1.85 1.75
N ASP A 49 -2.46 -3.17 1.94
CA ASP A 49 -1.34 -4.06 1.67
C ASP A 49 -1.15 -4.24 0.16
N ALA A 50 -0.03 -3.74 -0.36
CA ALA A 50 0.34 -3.81 -1.77
C ALA A 50 1.51 -4.78 -2.03
N SER A 51 1.89 -5.62 -1.05
CA SER A 51 3.03 -6.55 -1.17
C SER A 51 2.95 -7.47 -2.38
N SER A 52 1.76 -8.01 -2.66
CA SER A 52 1.51 -8.86 -3.82
C SER A 52 1.71 -8.14 -5.16
N VAL A 53 1.38 -6.85 -5.22
CA VAL A 53 1.58 -6.01 -6.41
C VAL A 53 3.07 -5.74 -6.60
N VAL A 54 3.80 -5.44 -5.52
CA VAL A 54 5.25 -5.20 -5.55
C VAL A 54 6.00 -6.44 -6.04
N ASP A 55 5.63 -7.62 -5.54
CA ASP A 55 6.22 -8.89 -5.99
C ASP A 55 6.00 -9.13 -7.49
N LYS A 56 4.80 -8.83 -7.98
CA LYS A 56 4.43 -8.97 -9.39
C LYS A 56 5.13 -7.94 -10.28
N LEU A 57 5.25 -6.70 -9.83
CA LEU A 57 6.00 -5.65 -10.52
C LEU A 57 7.49 -6.01 -10.62
N ASN A 58 8.07 -6.59 -9.58
CA ASN A 58 9.43 -7.11 -9.61
C ASN A 58 9.60 -8.27 -10.60
N GLU A 59 8.58 -9.11 -10.77
CA GLU A 59 8.58 -10.14 -11.83
C GLU A 59 8.61 -9.50 -13.23
N ALA A 60 7.85 -8.42 -13.45
CA ALA A 60 7.86 -7.69 -14.72
C ALA A 60 9.23 -7.10 -15.04
N VAL A 61 9.88 -6.47 -14.05
CA VAL A 61 11.25 -5.93 -14.19
C VAL A 61 12.23 -7.04 -14.55
N LYS A 62 12.20 -8.17 -13.84
CA LYS A 62 13.09 -9.31 -14.12
C LYS A 62 12.87 -9.88 -15.52
N ALA A 63 11.62 -10.01 -15.97
CA ALA A 63 11.31 -10.47 -17.31
C ALA A 63 11.87 -9.50 -18.37
N PHE A 64 11.78 -8.19 -18.12
CA PHE A 64 12.33 -7.16 -18.99
C PHE A 64 13.86 -7.19 -19.05
N GLU A 65 14.54 -7.31 -17.91
CA GLU A 65 16.00 -7.45 -17.82
C GLU A 65 16.52 -8.71 -18.54
N GLN A 66 15.72 -9.76 -18.59
CA GLN A 66 16.01 -11.00 -19.33
C GLN A 66 15.77 -10.88 -20.85
N GLY A 67 15.26 -9.73 -21.32
CA GLY A 67 14.92 -9.48 -22.72
C GLY A 67 13.56 -10.04 -23.15
N ASP A 68 12.78 -10.59 -22.22
CA ASP A 68 11.41 -11.06 -22.48
C ASP A 68 10.40 -9.91 -22.33
N HIS A 69 10.53 -8.94 -23.25
CA HIS A 69 9.73 -7.72 -23.28
C HIS A 69 8.23 -7.99 -23.45
N ALA A 70 7.85 -9.04 -24.19
CA ALA A 70 6.46 -9.44 -24.38
C ALA A 70 5.83 -9.92 -23.07
N ARG A 71 6.53 -10.79 -22.34
CA ARG A 71 6.07 -11.24 -21.02
C ARG A 71 6.04 -10.10 -20.01
N ALA A 72 7.07 -9.24 -20.00
CA ALA A 72 7.10 -8.08 -19.11
C ALA A 72 5.87 -7.19 -19.31
N GLY A 73 5.49 -6.91 -20.56
CA GLY A 73 4.29 -6.14 -20.89
C GLY A 73 2.98 -6.78 -20.39
N LEU A 74 2.86 -8.11 -20.49
CA LEU A 74 1.70 -8.85 -19.97
C LEU A 74 1.63 -8.78 -18.45
N ILE A 75 2.77 -8.95 -17.76
CA ILE A 75 2.83 -8.85 -16.30
C ILE A 75 2.47 -7.43 -15.85
N LEU A 76 2.95 -6.39 -16.55
CA LEU A 76 2.55 -5.01 -16.24
C LEU A 76 1.05 -4.76 -16.41
N SER A 77 0.40 -5.41 -17.39
CA SER A 77 -1.07 -5.32 -17.50
C SER A 77 -1.78 -5.99 -16.32
N GLU A 78 -1.24 -7.09 -15.80
CA GLU A 78 -1.77 -7.75 -14.61
C GLU A 78 -1.58 -6.87 -13.36
N VAL A 79 -0.40 -6.26 -13.22
CA VAL A 79 -0.10 -5.28 -12.16
C VAL A 79 -1.11 -4.13 -12.17
N ASP A 80 -1.42 -3.57 -13.34
CA ASP A 80 -2.41 -2.49 -13.47
C ASP A 80 -3.78 -2.90 -12.96
N THR A 81 -4.24 -4.11 -13.32
CA THR A 81 -5.52 -4.63 -12.82
C THR A 81 -5.52 -4.84 -11.31
N MET A 82 -4.42 -5.37 -10.74
CA MET A 82 -4.30 -5.55 -9.29
C MET A 82 -4.32 -4.20 -8.55
N ILE A 83 -3.65 -3.17 -9.09
CA ILE A 83 -3.66 -1.83 -8.50
C ILE A 83 -5.07 -1.25 -8.55
N ALA A 84 -5.77 -1.36 -9.69
CA ALA A 84 -7.14 -0.85 -9.83
C ALA A 84 -8.10 -1.50 -8.82
N ASP A 85 -8.02 -2.82 -8.63
CA ASP A 85 -8.84 -3.55 -7.65
C ASP A 85 -8.57 -3.08 -6.21
N LEU A 86 -7.29 -2.84 -5.87
CA LEU A 86 -6.90 -2.33 -4.56
C LEU A 86 -7.34 -0.87 -4.36
N GLU A 87 -7.28 -0.05 -5.40
CA GLU A 87 -7.73 1.34 -5.38
C GLU A 87 -9.24 1.43 -5.12
N GLU A 88 -10.05 0.56 -5.72
CA GLU A 88 -11.51 0.48 -5.48
C GLU A 88 -11.82 0.17 -4.00
N GLY A 89 -11.06 -0.74 -3.38
CA GLY A 89 -11.19 -1.07 -1.95
C GLY A 89 -10.56 -0.06 -0.98
N SER A 90 -9.68 0.81 -1.47
CA SER A 90 -8.79 1.64 -0.63
C SER A 90 -9.53 2.66 0.23
N GLN A 91 -10.63 3.25 -0.26
CA GLN A 91 -11.37 4.26 0.49
C GLN A 91 -12.03 3.67 1.74
N GLN A 92 -12.61 2.48 1.62
CA GLN A 92 -13.25 1.82 2.75
C GLN A 92 -12.23 1.41 3.82
N ALA A 93 -11.08 0.88 3.38
CA ALA A 93 -9.97 0.54 4.27
C ALA A 93 -9.46 1.76 5.05
N TYR A 94 -9.24 2.88 4.35
CA TYR A 94 -8.80 4.14 4.97
C TYR A 94 -9.80 4.66 6.01
N LEU A 95 -11.11 4.65 5.69
CA LEU A 95 -12.16 5.09 6.60
C LEU A 95 -12.25 4.20 7.84
N LEU A 96 -12.18 2.88 7.69
CA LEU A 96 -12.19 1.93 8.81
C LEU A 96 -10.98 2.12 9.73
N HIS A 97 -9.80 2.32 9.14
CA HIS A 97 -8.59 2.54 9.93
C HIS A 97 -8.64 3.87 10.69
N THR A 98 -9.14 4.93 10.04
CA THR A 98 -9.32 6.24 10.68
C THR A 98 -10.36 6.16 11.81
N ALA A 99 -11.47 5.46 11.59
CA ALA A 99 -12.50 5.25 12.59
C ALA A 99 -11.98 4.46 13.79
N SER A 100 -11.16 3.42 13.58
CA SER A 100 -10.60 2.61 14.68
C SER A 100 -9.61 3.41 15.53
N LYS A 101 -8.77 4.25 14.89
CA LYS A 101 -7.89 5.19 15.60
C LYS A 101 -8.68 6.22 16.40
N ALA A 102 -9.69 6.83 15.79
CA ALA A 102 -10.56 7.80 16.46
C ALA A 102 -11.29 7.17 17.67
N ALA A 103 -11.81 5.95 17.52
CA ALA A 103 -12.44 5.21 18.60
C ALA A 103 -11.45 4.93 19.75
N SER A 104 -10.22 4.54 19.43
CA SER A 104 -9.18 4.30 20.44
C SER A 104 -8.85 5.57 21.23
N VAL A 105 -8.72 6.70 20.56
CA VAL A 105 -8.49 8.01 21.20
C VAL A 105 -9.70 8.40 22.06
N ALA A 106 -10.92 8.21 21.56
CA ALA A 106 -12.14 8.49 22.31
C ALA A 106 -12.26 7.66 23.59
N VAL A 107 -11.92 6.36 23.53
CA VAL A 107 -11.89 5.49 24.71
C VAL A 107 -10.88 6.00 25.74
N LEU A 108 -9.66 6.33 25.32
CA LEU A 108 -8.63 6.86 26.21
C LEU A 108 -9.07 8.18 26.85
N ALA A 109 -9.72 9.06 26.10
CA ALA A 109 -10.28 10.31 26.61
C ALA A 109 -11.44 10.08 27.60
N LEU A 110 -12.19 8.99 27.46
CA LEU A 110 -13.27 8.64 28.37
C LEU A 110 -12.78 8.09 29.71
N ILE A 111 -11.59 7.48 29.77
CA ILE A 111 -11.07 6.83 30.99
C ILE A 111 -11.08 7.80 32.19
N PRO A 112 -10.51 9.02 32.13
CA PRO A 112 -10.54 9.94 33.26
C PRO A 112 -11.97 10.29 33.70
N LEU A 113 -12.89 10.46 32.76
CA LEU A 113 -14.28 10.81 33.02
C LEU A 113 -15.02 9.66 33.73
N LEU A 114 -14.83 8.44 33.24
CA LEU A 114 -15.37 7.22 33.83
C LEU A 114 -14.79 6.98 35.22
N VAL A 115 -13.48 7.13 35.39
CA VAL A 115 -12.82 7.00 36.70
C VAL A 115 -13.39 8.03 37.67
N TYR A 116 -13.48 9.30 37.28
CA TYR A 116 -14.00 10.35 38.15
C TYR A 116 -15.45 10.10 38.61
N THR A 117 -16.28 9.51 37.74
CA THR A 117 -17.71 9.30 38.02
C THR A 117 -18.01 7.95 38.68
N LEU A 118 -17.35 6.87 38.26
CA LEU A 118 -17.60 5.50 38.73
C LEU A 118 -16.81 5.16 39.99
N LEU A 119 -15.58 5.66 40.13
CA LEU A 119 -14.72 5.30 41.25
C LEU A 119 -15.31 5.71 42.61
N PRO A 120 -15.88 6.92 42.80
CA PRO A 120 -16.53 7.28 44.07
C PRO A 120 -17.70 6.36 44.42
N ARG A 121 -18.52 5.99 43.42
CA ARG A 121 -19.67 5.11 43.61
C ARG A 121 -19.23 3.68 43.93
N ALA A 122 -18.23 3.17 43.22
CA ALA A 122 -17.64 1.86 43.47
C ALA A 122 -17.01 1.79 44.87
N TYR A 123 -16.29 2.83 45.28
CA TYR A 123 -15.70 2.93 46.62
C TYR A 123 -16.77 2.84 47.72
N ILE A 124 -17.83 3.66 47.62
CA ILE A 124 -18.92 3.66 48.61
C ILE A 124 -19.60 2.28 48.66
N TYR A 125 -19.89 1.69 47.50
CA TYR A 125 -20.51 0.37 47.43
C TYR A 125 -19.64 -0.71 48.10
N LEU A 126 -18.34 -0.74 47.79
CA LEU A 126 -17.37 -1.65 48.42
C LEU A 126 -17.25 -1.42 49.92
N TRP A 127 -17.24 -0.16 50.36
CA TRP A 127 -17.19 0.20 51.77
C TRP A 127 -18.41 -0.32 52.53
N PHE A 128 -19.63 -0.09 52.02
CA PHE A 128 -20.86 -0.60 52.63
C PHE A 128 -20.91 -2.13 52.65
N LYS A 129 -20.50 -2.78 51.55
CA LYS A 129 -20.47 -4.25 51.46
C LYS A 129 -19.51 -4.86 52.48
N THR A 130 -18.37 -4.22 52.72
CA THR A 130 -17.36 -4.68 53.69
C THR A 130 -17.78 -4.38 55.14
N ARG A 131 -18.38 -3.21 55.41
CA ARG A 131 -18.87 -2.81 56.75
C ARG A 131 -20.04 -3.64 57.28
N ARG A 132 -20.89 -4.23 56.41
CA ARG A 132 -22.03 -5.07 56.84
C ARG A 132 -21.66 -6.31 57.68
N LYS A 133 -20.38 -6.70 57.73
CA LYS A 133 -19.90 -7.83 58.55
C LYS A 133 -19.38 -7.44 59.94
N TRP A 134 -19.34 -6.15 60.26
CA TRP A 134 -18.86 -5.68 61.56
C TRP A 134 -20.04 -5.61 62.54
N VAL A 135 -20.35 -6.73 63.20
CA VAL A 135 -21.24 -6.75 64.36
C VAL A 135 -20.49 -6.07 65.51
N VAL A 136 -20.94 -4.88 65.91
CA VAL A 136 -20.42 -4.21 67.10
C VAL A 136 -20.86 -5.02 68.31
N ARG A 137 -19.89 -5.56 69.04
CA ARG A 137 -20.14 -6.22 70.32
C ARG A 137 -20.34 -5.10 71.36
N GLU A 138 -21.59 -4.84 71.71
CA GLU A 138 -21.93 -3.96 72.84
C GLU A 138 -21.43 -4.62 74.14
N TYR A 139 -20.77 -3.84 74.98
CA TYR A 139 -20.26 -4.22 76.29
C TYR A 139 -21.08 -3.54 77.38
#